data_AF-A0A3M2VJL9-F1
#
_entry.id   AF-A0A3M2VJL9-F1
#
_cell.length_a   1.000
_cell.length_b   1.000
_cell.length_c   1.000
_cell.angle_alpha   90.00
_cell.angle_beta   90.00
_cell.angle_gamma   90.00
#
_symmetry.space_group_name_H-M   'P 1'
#
loop_
_entity.id
_entity.type
_entity.pdbx_description
1 polymer ?
#
loop_
_entity_poly.entity_id
_entity_poly.type
_entity_poly.pdbx_seq_one_letter_code
_entity_poly.pdbx_strand_id
1 'polypeptide(L)'
;MQMARTQESLIQHNFAILDLGLKLRQNLGDQLVLMTGATRNPPELEKIQRQFEELLEEASAQDTQEDVRNGLEGTWVDYRRFIDALKQFGTDPRGIRGNPQLSESFDSLRNGLLNVHRKALENISSAEINSRDRALWIAGLLGLVGLAVLCIGFVTAHGIARRFGAPIEALAKAADRIGEGDYEVTLPISSAAEMNLLTRRFGIMAEALRQHQATNVDELLAGQQRLQ
;
A
#
# COMPACT_ATOMS: atom_id res chain seq x y z
N MET A 1 -3.73 12.06 0.76
CA MET A 1 -4.96 12.53 1.44
C MET A 1 -6.25 12.25 0.65
N GLN A 2 -6.30 12.32 -0.68
CA GLN A 2 -7.51 11.99 -1.47
C GLN A 2 -7.98 10.52 -1.35
N MET A 3 -7.07 9.57 -1.12
CA MET A 3 -7.42 8.13 -1.00
C MET A 3 -8.11 7.76 0.32
N ALA A 4 -7.75 8.40 1.44
CA ALA A 4 -8.42 8.16 2.72
C ALA A 4 -9.88 8.67 2.69
N ARG A 5 -10.11 9.84 2.06
CA ARG A 5 -11.45 10.42 1.93
C ARG A 5 -12.39 9.59 1.06
N THR A 6 -11.88 8.94 0.02
CA THR A 6 -12.68 8.08 -0.85
C THR A 6 -13.10 6.78 -0.15
N GLN A 7 -12.24 6.20 0.69
CA GLN A 7 -12.59 5.04 1.51
C GLN A 7 -13.57 5.38 2.64
N GLU A 8 -13.35 6.50 3.32
CA GLU A 8 -14.24 6.99 4.37
C GLU A 8 -15.65 7.25 3.84
N SER A 9 -15.77 7.86 2.65
CA SER A 9 -17.05 8.09 1.98
C SER A 9 -17.76 6.79 1.61
N LEU A 10 -17.05 5.77 1.08
CA LEU A 10 -17.64 4.47 0.76
C LEU A 10 -18.19 3.75 2.01
N ILE A 11 -17.44 3.79 3.11
CA ILE A 11 -17.86 3.19 4.38
C ILE A 11 -19.10 3.93 4.93
N GLN A 12 -19.08 5.27 4.91
CA GLN A 12 -20.22 6.09 5.35
C GLN A 12 -21.49 5.81 4.54
N HIS A 13 -21.39 5.68 3.21
CA HIS A 13 -22.53 5.37 2.36
C HIS A 13 -23.09 3.97 2.65
N ASN A 14 -22.23 2.96 2.78
CA ASN A 14 -22.68 1.61 3.12
C ASN A 14 -23.33 1.55 4.51
N PHE A 15 -22.84 2.30 5.49
CA PHE A 15 -23.51 2.41 6.81
C PHE A 15 -24.89 3.04 6.71
N ALA A 16 -25.08 4.08 5.90
CA ALA A 16 -26.38 4.69 5.69
C ALA A 16 -27.38 3.68 5.08
N ILE A 17 -26.95 2.85 4.12
CA ILE A 17 -27.77 1.76 3.56
C ILE A 17 -28.09 0.68 4.59
N LEU A 18 -27.16 0.34 5.49
CA LEU A 18 -27.42 -0.63 6.55
C LEU A 18 -28.47 -0.13 7.55
N ASP A 19 -28.41 1.14 7.92
CA ASP A 19 -29.39 1.80 8.79
C ASP A 19 -30.78 1.86 8.11
N LEU A 20 -30.84 2.27 6.85
CA LEU A 20 -32.08 2.27 6.06
C LEU A 20 -32.65 0.85 5.92
N GLY A 21 -31.82 -0.16 5.66
CA GLY A 21 -32.24 -1.56 5.63
C GLY A 21 -32.78 -2.07 6.97
N LEU A 22 -32.29 -1.55 8.10
CA LEU A 22 -32.84 -1.84 9.43
C LEU A 22 -34.21 -1.19 9.61
N LYS A 23 -34.34 0.11 9.28
CA LYS A 23 -35.60 0.86 9.34
C LYS A 23 -36.69 0.24 8.47
N LEU A 24 -36.36 -0.15 7.24
CA LEU A 24 -37.29 -0.84 6.32
C LEU A 24 -37.79 -2.16 6.91
N ARG A 25 -36.90 -2.95 7.52
CA ARG A 25 -37.27 -4.23 8.14
C ARG A 25 -38.13 -4.03 9.38
N GLN A 26 -37.83 -3.02 10.20
CA GLN A 26 -38.64 -2.65 11.35
C GLN A 26 -40.04 -2.21 10.91
N ASN A 27 -40.11 -1.30 9.93
CA ASN A 27 -41.36 -0.83 9.35
C ASN A 27 -42.19 -2.00 8.79
N LEU A 28 -41.58 -2.92 8.04
CA LEU A 28 -42.25 -4.12 7.56
C LEU A 28 -42.81 -4.97 8.72
N GLY A 29 -42.06 -5.09 9.82
CA GLY A 29 -42.53 -5.73 11.05
C GLY A 29 -43.75 -5.02 11.66
N ASP A 30 -43.74 -3.69 11.72
CA ASP A 30 -44.84 -2.89 12.25
C ASP A 30 -46.11 -3.03 11.39
N GLN A 31 -45.97 -3.10 10.06
CA GLN A 31 -47.08 -3.40 9.15
C GLN A 31 -47.72 -4.76 9.47
N LEU A 32 -46.92 -5.80 9.73
CA LEU A 32 -47.43 -7.12 10.11
C LEU A 32 -48.21 -7.09 11.44
N VAL A 33 -47.71 -6.35 12.42
CA VAL A 33 -48.37 -6.21 13.73
C VAL A 33 -49.72 -5.52 13.57
N LEU A 34 -49.79 -4.41 12.82
CA LEU A 34 -51.04 -3.70 12.56
C LEU A 34 -52.06 -4.54 11.80
N MET A 35 -51.60 -5.45 10.94
CA MET A 35 -52.47 -6.35 10.19
C MET A 35 -53.00 -7.53 11.02
N THR A 36 -52.22 -8.01 11.99
CA THR A 36 -52.55 -9.18 12.83
C THR A 36 -53.24 -8.81 14.15
N GLY A 37 -53.25 -7.52 14.51
CA GLY A 37 -53.90 -7.00 15.70
C GLY A 37 -55.44 -7.11 15.67
N ALA A 38 -56.05 -7.21 16.86
CA ALA A 38 -57.50 -7.35 17.04
C ALA A 38 -58.31 -6.13 16.54
N THR A 39 -57.69 -4.96 16.47
CA THR A 39 -58.28 -3.74 15.90
C THR A 39 -57.45 -3.30 14.70
N ARG A 40 -57.97 -3.56 13.50
CA ARG A 40 -57.39 -2.99 12.28
C ARG A 40 -57.45 -1.46 12.37
N ASN A 41 -56.30 -0.82 12.21
CA ASN A 41 -56.18 0.64 12.14
C ASN A 41 -55.70 1.05 10.74
N PRO A 42 -56.61 1.12 9.74
CA PRO A 42 -56.26 1.47 8.37
C PRO A 42 -55.43 2.76 8.21
N PRO A 43 -55.75 3.89 8.89
CA PRO A 43 -54.97 5.11 8.71
C PRO A 43 -53.54 5.00 9.24
N GLU A 44 -53.29 4.22 10.30
CA GLU A 44 -51.92 3.98 10.77
C GLU A 44 -51.15 3.06 9.82
N LEU A 45 -51.83 2.07 9.22
CA LEU A 45 -51.21 1.19 8.22
C LEU A 45 -50.79 1.97 6.96
N GLU A 46 -51.65 2.85 6.44
CA GLU A 46 -51.33 3.72 5.30
C GLU A 46 -50.17 4.69 5.60
N LYS A 47 -50.06 5.15 6.84
CA LYS A 47 -48.95 6.00 7.29
C LYS A 47 -47.63 5.22 7.30
N ILE A 48 -47.61 4.03 7.87
CA ILE A 48 -46.40 3.19 7.91
C ILE A 48 -46.00 2.73 6.50
N GLN A 49 -46.97 2.44 5.62
CA GLN A 49 -46.71 2.12 4.22
C GLN A 49 -46.03 3.28 3.46
N ARG A 50 -46.50 4.52 3.66
CA ARG A 50 -45.85 5.72 3.09
C ARG A 50 -44.43 5.91 3.63
N GLN A 51 -44.24 5.71 4.93
CA GLN A 51 -42.89 5.78 5.52
C GLN A 51 -41.95 4.73 4.92
N PHE A 52 -42.44 3.53 4.56
CA PHE A 52 -41.63 2.53 3.88
C PHE A 52 -41.18 3.01 2.51
N GLU A 53 -42.09 3.59 1.73
CA GLU A 53 -41.81 4.15 0.40
C GLU A 53 -40.80 5.28 0.47
N GLU A 54 -40.95 6.20 1.42
CA GLU A 54 -40.01 7.31 1.67
C GLU A 54 -38.60 6.80 2.00
N LEU A 55 -38.49 5.80 2.89
CA LEU A 55 -37.20 5.19 3.25
C LEU A 55 -36.54 4.48 2.07
N LEU A 56 -37.34 3.85 1.21
CA LEU A 56 -36.84 3.13 0.05
C LEU A 56 -36.41 4.10 -1.06
N GLU A 57 -37.08 5.23 -1.20
CA GLU A 57 -36.69 6.35 -2.07
C GLU A 57 -35.38 6.97 -1.58
N GLU A 58 -35.27 7.26 -0.27
CA GLU A 58 -34.04 7.78 0.34
C GLU A 58 -32.85 6.83 0.09
N ALA A 59 -33.05 5.53 0.26
CA ALA A 59 -32.02 4.52 -0.01
C ALA A 59 -31.61 4.48 -1.49
N SER A 60 -32.56 4.67 -2.40
CA SER A 60 -32.32 4.63 -3.85
C SER A 60 -31.67 5.90 -4.38
N ALA A 61 -31.89 7.04 -3.72
CA ALA A 61 -31.31 8.34 -4.07
C ALA A 61 -29.83 8.47 -3.67
N GLN A 62 -29.34 7.62 -2.75
CA GLN A 62 -27.94 7.62 -2.35
C GLN A 62 -27.04 7.07 -3.47
N ASP A 63 -25.90 7.74 -3.67
CA ASP A 63 -24.87 7.29 -4.62
C ASP A 63 -24.20 6.01 -4.09
N THR A 64 -24.76 4.88 -4.50
CA THR A 64 -24.42 3.53 -4.07
C THR A 64 -23.84 2.73 -5.23
N GLN A 65 -23.10 1.68 -4.87
CA GLN A 65 -22.58 0.72 -5.82
C GLN A 65 -23.72 0.01 -6.58
N GLU A 66 -23.43 -0.38 -7.82
CA GLU A 66 -24.40 -0.92 -8.78
C GLU A 66 -25.16 -2.16 -8.25
N ASP A 67 -24.47 -3.02 -7.50
CA ASP A 67 -25.01 -4.24 -6.91
C ASP A 67 -26.06 -3.99 -5.80
N VAL A 68 -25.84 -2.94 -4.99
CA VAL A 68 -26.76 -2.46 -3.95
C VAL A 68 -27.95 -1.76 -4.59
N ARG A 69 -27.70 -0.90 -5.59
CA ARG A 69 -28.72 -0.20 -6.36
C ARG A 69 -29.71 -1.17 -7.02
N ASN A 70 -29.19 -2.19 -7.71
CA ASN A 70 -30.00 -3.23 -8.33
C ASN A 70 -30.83 -4.02 -7.29
N GLY A 71 -30.28 -4.21 -6.09
CA GLY A 71 -31.02 -4.85 -4.99
C GLY A 71 -32.16 -3.99 -4.44
N LEU A 72 -31.96 -2.68 -4.34
CA LEU A 72 -32.99 -1.72 -3.92
C LEU A 72 -34.11 -1.63 -4.95
N GLU A 73 -33.78 -1.62 -6.24
CA GLU A 73 -34.77 -1.67 -7.33
C GLU A 73 -35.60 -2.96 -7.29
N GLY A 74 -34.96 -4.11 -7.05
CA GLY A 74 -35.67 -5.37 -6.81
C GLY A 74 -36.60 -5.31 -5.60
N THR A 75 -36.16 -4.66 -4.52
CA THR A 75 -36.97 -4.46 -3.30
C THR A 75 -38.21 -3.60 -3.56
N TRP A 76 -38.10 -2.57 -4.42
CA TRP A 76 -39.25 -1.78 -4.87
C TRP A 76 -40.31 -2.64 -5.56
N VAL A 77 -39.88 -3.52 -6.48
CA VAL A 77 -40.76 -4.43 -7.19
C VAL A 77 -41.44 -5.42 -6.24
N ASP A 78 -40.68 -5.99 -5.31
CA ASP A 78 -41.20 -6.95 -4.33
C ASP A 78 -42.16 -6.29 -3.33
N TYR A 79 -41.88 -5.06 -2.92
CA TYR A 79 -42.77 -4.30 -2.03
C TYR A 79 -44.12 -4.02 -2.69
N ARG A 80 -44.11 -3.59 -3.95
CA ARG A 80 -45.35 -3.36 -4.71
C ARG A 80 -46.16 -4.65 -4.84
N ARG A 81 -45.51 -5.78 -5.14
CA ARG A 81 -46.16 -7.10 -5.20
C ARG A 81 -46.78 -7.48 -3.85
N PHE A 82 -46.09 -7.20 -2.75
CA PHE A 82 -46.59 -7.45 -1.40
C PHE A 82 -47.82 -6.59 -1.07
N ILE A 83 -47.80 -5.29 -1.40
CA ILE A 83 -48.94 -4.39 -1.17
C ILE A 83 -50.16 -4.80 -2.03
N ASP A 84 -49.94 -5.24 -3.27
CA ASP A 84 -51.02 -5.72 -4.13
C ASP A 84 -51.63 -7.03 -3.57
N ALA A 85 -50.80 -7.98 -3.14
CA ALA A 85 -51.24 -9.19 -2.46
C ALA A 85 -51.97 -8.87 -1.15
N LEU A 86 -51.51 -7.85 -0.42
CA LEU A 86 -52.13 -7.39 0.82
C LEU A 86 -53.52 -6.81 0.58
N LYS A 87 -53.72 -5.99 -0.46
CA LYS A 87 -55.04 -5.45 -0.81
C LYS A 87 -56.01 -6.55 -1.20
N GLN A 88 -55.53 -7.60 -1.87
CA GLN A 88 -56.35 -8.69 -2.36
C GLN A 88 -56.69 -9.73 -1.29
N PHE A 89 -55.73 -10.05 -0.42
CA PHE A 89 -55.81 -11.18 0.51
C PHE A 89 -55.69 -10.79 2.00
N GLY A 90 -55.50 -9.51 2.32
CA GLY A 90 -55.30 -9.05 3.70
C GLY A 90 -56.50 -9.22 4.62
N THR A 91 -57.70 -9.42 4.06
CA THR A 91 -58.92 -9.72 4.81
C THR A 91 -59.12 -11.21 5.09
N ASP A 92 -58.27 -12.09 4.54
CA ASP A 92 -58.35 -13.55 4.70
C ASP A 92 -58.22 -13.95 6.19
N PRO A 93 -59.20 -14.67 6.76
CA PRO A 93 -59.15 -15.13 8.16
C PRO A 93 -57.94 -16.00 8.47
N ARG A 94 -57.35 -16.65 7.46
CA ARG A 94 -56.17 -17.51 7.62
C ARG A 94 -54.87 -16.71 7.80
N GLY A 95 -54.92 -15.39 7.59
CA GLY A 95 -53.77 -14.48 7.70
C GLY A 95 -52.65 -14.80 6.72
N ILE A 96 -51.48 -14.19 6.93
CA ILE A 96 -50.32 -14.29 6.03
C ILE A 96 -49.85 -15.73 5.88
N ARG A 97 -49.80 -16.50 6.98
CA ARG A 97 -49.32 -17.89 6.96
C ARG A 97 -50.26 -18.84 6.21
N GLY A 98 -51.54 -18.52 6.13
CA GLY A 98 -52.53 -19.38 5.50
C GLY A 98 -52.92 -18.98 4.08
N ASN A 99 -52.35 -17.90 3.55
CA ASN A 99 -52.50 -17.47 2.17
C ASN A 99 -51.15 -17.57 1.44
N PRO A 100 -50.97 -18.53 0.52
CA PRO A 100 -49.69 -18.77 -0.15
C PRO A 100 -49.15 -17.55 -0.89
N GLN A 101 -50.01 -16.81 -1.60
CA GLN A 101 -49.63 -15.63 -2.37
C GLN A 101 -49.15 -14.48 -1.47
N LEU A 102 -49.82 -14.28 -0.33
CA LEU A 102 -49.41 -13.26 0.64
C LEU A 102 -48.11 -13.64 1.36
N SER A 103 -47.93 -14.92 1.71
CA SER A 103 -46.68 -15.41 2.28
C SER A 103 -45.51 -15.29 1.31
N GLU A 104 -45.70 -15.68 0.05
CA GLU A 104 -44.64 -15.68 -0.97
C GLU A 104 -44.17 -14.26 -1.32
N SER A 105 -45.12 -13.32 -1.46
CA SER A 105 -44.79 -11.91 -1.70
C SER A 105 -44.07 -11.28 -0.51
N PHE A 106 -44.49 -11.60 0.72
CA PHE A 106 -43.79 -11.20 1.94
C PHE A 106 -42.38 -11.78 2.03
N ASP A 107 -42.22 -13.08 1.79
CA ASP A 107 -40.93 -13.76 1.84
C ASP A 107 -39.97 -13.20 0.79
N SER A 108 -40.46 -12.90 -0.42
CA SER A 108 -39.69 -12.24 -1.48
C SER A 108 -39.17 -10.87 -1.02
N LEU A 109 -40.05 -10.02 -0.50
CA LEU A 109 -39.69 -8.70 0.04
C LEU A 109 -38.67 -8.80 1.17
N ARG A 110 -38.91 -9.67 2.15
CA ARG A 110 -37.99 -9.89 3.27
C ARG A 110 -36.61 -10.34 2.78
N ASN A 111 -36.57 -11.28 1.83
CA ASN A 111 -35.34 -11.82 1.30
C ASN A 111 -34.59 -10.76 0.45
N GLY A 112 -35.31 -9.94 -0.31
CA GLY A 112 -34.76 -8.80 -1.05
C GLY A 112 -34.05 -7.80 -0.12
N LEU A 113 -34.73 -7.39 0.96
CA LEU A 113 -34.15 -6.52 2.00
C LEU A 113 -32.90 -7.13 2.65
N LEU A 114 -32.93 -8.43 2.98
CA LEU A 114 -31.78 -9.13 3.54
C LEU A 114 -30.61 -9.19 2.56
N ASN A 115 -30.88 -9.36 1.27
CA ASN A 115 -29.86 -9.41 0.23
C ASN A 115 -29.17 -8.06 0.06
N VAL A 116 -29.93 -6.96 0.03
CA VAL A 116 -29.39 -5.59 0.01
C VAL A 116 -28.50 -5.35 1.24
N HIS A 117 -28.97 -5.75 2.42
CA HIS A 117 -28.20 -5.60 3.66
C HIS A 117 -26.90 -6.41 3.66
N ARG A 118 -26.93 -7.65 3.15
CA ARG A 118 -25.73 -8.50 3.02
C ARG A 118 -24.72 -7.91 2.04
N LYS A 119 -25.15 -7.45 0.87
CA LYS A 119 -24.27 -6.81 -0.12
C LYS A 119 -23.59 -5.56 0.46
N ALA A 120 -24.34 -4.72 1.17
CA ALA A 120 -23.76 -3.57 1.85
C ALA A 120 -22.67 -3.96 2.87
N LEU A 121 -22.85 -5.07 3.61
CA LEU A 121 -21.81 -5.60 4.51
C LEU A 121 -20.60 -6.18 3.76
N GLU A 122 -20.82 -6.91 2.68
CA GLU A 122 -19.76 -7.49 1.84
C GLU A 122 -18.92 -6.38 1.18
N ASN A 123 -19.54 -5.27 0.81
CA ASN A 123 -18.84 -4.11 0.25
C ASN A 123 -17.95 -3.41 1.29
N ILE A 124 -18.37 -3.35 2.56
CA ILE A 124 -17.52 -2.85 3.66
C ILE A 124 -16.32 -3.77 3.89
N SER A 125 -16.54 -5.09 3.97
CA SER A 125 -15.45 -6.04 4.23
C SER A 125 -14.45 -6.12 3.08
N SER A 126 -14.93 -6.02 1.83
CA SER A 126 -14.08 -5.98 0.64
C SER A 126 -13.26 -4.69 0.55
N ALA A 127 -13.82 -3.56 0.98
CA ALA A 127 -13.09 -2.30 1.09
C ALA A 127 -11.94 -2.38 2.12
N GLU A 128 -12.09 -3.17 3.18
CA GLU A 128 -11.06 -3.41 4.19
C GLU A 128 -9.92 -4.32 3.68
N ILE A 129 -10.26 -5.38 2.93
CA ILE A 129 -9.28 -6.36 2.42
C ILE A 129 -8.33 -5.75 1.38
N ASN A 130 -8.82 -4.85 0.53
CA ASN A 130 -8.00 -4.12 -0.45
C ASN A 130 -6.89 -3.24 0.17
N SER A 131 -6.92 -3.00 1.48
CA SER A 131 -5.88 -2.29 2.21
C SER A 131 -4.62 -3.15 2.44
N ARG A 132 -4.79 -4.46 2.64
CA ARG A 132 -3.68 -5.36 3.02
C ARG A 132 -2.77 -5.69 1.84
N ASP A 133 -3.32 -5.92 0.66
CA ASP A 133 -2.53 -6.28 -0.52
C ASP A 133 -1.64 -5.12 -0.99
N ARG A 134 -2.05 -3.87 -0.76
CA ARG A 134 -1.26 -2.69 -1.13
C ARG A 134 -0.09 -2.44 -0.19
N ALA A 135 -0.20 -2.82 1.07
CA ALA A 135 0.89 -2.72 2.03
C ALA A 135 2.09 -3.61 1.63
N LEU A 136 1.81 -4.80 1.08
CA LEU A 136 2.84 -5.70 0.57
C LEU A 136 3.56 -5.12 -0.64
N TRP A 137 2.85 -4.46 -1.57
CA TRP A 137 3.49 -3.76 -2.70
C TRP A 137 4.38 -2.61 -2.23
N ILE A 138 3.92 -1.79 -1.29
CA ILE A 138 4.70 -0.66 -0.75
C ILE A 138 5.93 -1.16 0.01
N ALA A 139 5.77 -2.18 0.86
CA ALA A 139 6.88 -2.80 1.58
C ALA A 139 7.90 -3.44 0.62
N GLY A 140 7.43 -4.12 -0.43
CA GLY A 140 8.28 -4.67 -1.49
C GLY A 140 9.07 -3.60 -2.23
N LEU A 141 8.42 -2.48 -2.57
CA LEU A 141 9.06 -1.37 -3.29
C LEU A 141 10.10 -0.66 -2.41
N LEU A 142 9.80 -0.42 -1.13
CA LEU A 142 10.76 0.08 -0.15
C LEU A 142 11.95 -0.88 0.05
N GLY A 143 11.69 -2.18 0.11
CA GLY A 143 12.73 -3.21 0.19
C GLY A 143 13.66 -3.19 -1.04
N LEU A 144 13.08 -3.05 -2.24
CA LEU A 144 13.85 -2.97 -3.49
C LEU A 144 14.68 -1.69 -3.56
N VAL A 145 14.12 -0.55 -3.14
CA VAL A 145 14.88 0.72 -3.03
C VAL A 145 16.03 0.57 -2.03
N GLY A 146 15.78 -0.03 -0.86
CA GLY A 146 16.83 -0.31 0.13
C GLY A 146 17.94 -1.19 -0.44
N LEU A 147 17.59 -2.26 -1.16
CA LEU A 147 18.54 -3.14 -1.85
C LEU A 147 19.37 -2.37 -2.89
N ALA A 148 18.73 -1.54 -3.70
CA ALA A 148 19.40 -0.74 -4.73
C ALA A 148 20.43 0.22 -4.11
N VAL A 149 20.06 0.92 -3.03
CA VAL A 149 20.99 1.80 -2.29
C VAL A 149 22.16 1.00 -1.72
N LEU A 150 21.91 -0.19 -1.18
CA LEU A 150 22.95 -1.07 -0.63
C LEU A 150 23.91 -1.55 -1.72
N CYS A 151 23.40 -1.95 -2.89
CA CYS A 151 24.22 -2.32 -4.05
C CYS A 151 25.08 -1.14 -4.55
N ILE A 152 24.50 0.05 -4.69
CA ILE A 152 25.24 1.26 -5.11
C ILE A 152 26.34 1.58 -4.11
N GLY A 153 26.02 1.55 -2.81
CA GLY A 153 26.99 1.77 -1.74
C GLY A 153 28.14 0.77 -1.79
N PHE A 154 27.83 -0.52 -1.97
CA PHE A 154 28.83 -1.58 -2.07
C PHE A 154 29.77 -1.41 -3.27
N VAL A 155 29.21 -1.15 -4.46
CA VAL A 155 29.99 -0.92 -5.69
C VAL A 155 30.88 0.31 -5.54
N THR A 156 30.34 1.39 -4.97
CA THR A 156 31.10 2.64 -4.78
C THR A 156 32.24 2.47 -3.78
N ALA A 157 31.98 1.84 -2.63
CA ALA A 157 32.99 1.57 -1.61
C ALA A 157 34.10 0.65 -2.15
N HIS A 158 33.73 -0.41 -2.87
CA HIS A 158 34.70 -1.30 -3.52
C HIS A 158 35.53 -0.58 -4.58
N GLY A 159 34.91 0.31 -5.37
CA GLY A 159 35.59 1.14 -6.35
C GLY A 159 36.62 2.08 -5.72
N ILE A 160 36.26 2.77 -4.63
CA ILE A 160 37.18 3.66 -3.90
C ILE A 160 38.34 2.88 -3.29
N ALA A 161 38.06 1.74 -2.65
CA ALA A 161 39.09 0.90 -2.05
C ALA A 161 40.14 0.45 -3.08
N ARG A 162 39.71 0.07 -4.29
CA ARG A 162 40.64 -0.34 -5.35
C ARG A 162 41.35 0.83 -6.01
N ARG A 163 40.67 1.97 -6.21
CA ARG A 163 41.22 3.14 -6.91
C ARG A 163 42.23 3.92 -6.08
N PHE A 164 42.06 3.96 -4.76
CA PHE A 164 42.92 4.72 -3.86
C PHE A 164 43.69 3.85 -2.87
N GLY A 165 43.04 2.84 -2.28
CA GLY A 165 43.67 2.00 -1.24
C GLY A 165 44.89 1.24 -1.74
N ALA A 166 44.76 0.53 -2.87
CA ALA A 166 45.86 -0.29 -3.41
C ALA A 166 47.10 0.54 -3.81
N PRO A 167 46.99 1.67 -4.54
CA PRO A 167 48.15 2.51 -4.84
C PRO A 167 48.80 3.14 -3.61
N ILE A 168 48.00 3.54 -2.61
CA ILE A 168 48.52 4.12 -1.36
C ILE A 168 49.36 3.08 -0.59
N GLU A 169 48.88 1.85 -0.47
CA GLU A 169 49.62 0.77 0.20
C GLU A 169 50.95 0.46 -0.52
N ALA A 170 50.93 0.47 -1.86
CA ALA A 170 52.14 0.25 -2.65
C ALA A 170 53.15 1.40 -2.50
N LEU A 171 52.69 2.66 -2.43
CA LEU A 171 53.56 3.81 -2.14
C LEU A 171 54.14 3.74 -0.73
N ALA A 172 53.35 3.31 0.26
CA ALA A 172 53.84 3.13 1.63
C ALA A 172 54.98 2.10 1.68
N LYS A 173 54.81 0.93 1.04
CA LYS A 173 55.85 -0.09 0.94
C LYS A 173 57.10 0.40 0.19
N ALA A 174 56.94 1.25 -0.83
CA ALA A 174 58.08 1.84 -1.53
C ALA A 174 58.84 2.84 -0.64
N ALA A 175 58.13 3.61 0.19
CA ALA A 175 58.74 4.51 1.16
C ALA A 175 59.54 3.75 2.23
N ASP A 176 59.01 2.63 2.74
CA ASP A 176 59.71 1.77 3.70
C ASP A 176 61.04 1.25 3.11
N ARG A 177 61.02 0.73 1.88
CA ARG A 177 62.24 0.27 1.18
C ARG A 177 63.29 1.37 1.01
N ILE A 178 62.86 2.58 0.60
CA ILE A 178 63.75 3.74 0.52
C ILE A 178 64.35 4.08 1.89
N GLY A 179 63.55 3.97 2.97
CA GLY A 179 64.02 4.18 4.34
C GLY A 179 65.05 3.16 4.81
N GLU A 180 64.98 1.93 4.28
CA GLU A 180 65.96 0.86 4.50
C GLU A 180 67.24 1.01 3.64
N GLY A 181 67.29 2.02 2.76
CA GLY A 181 68.43 2.29 1.87
C GLY A 181 68.34 1.62 0.50
N ASP A 182 67.19 1.02 0.16
CA ASP A 182 66.92 0.45 -1.15
C ASP A 182 66.14 1.46 -2.02
N TYR A 183 66.88 2.14 -2.90
CA TYR A 183 66.34 3.18 -3.77
C TYR A 183 65.84 2.67 -5.14
N GLU A 184 65.98 1.38 -5.45
CA GLU A 184 65.41 0.77 -6.66
C GLU A 184 63.97 0.29 -6.40
N VAL A 185 63.04 1.25 -6.33
CA VAL A 185 61.61 0.96 -6.13
C VAL A 185 60.79 1.16 -7.40
N THR A 186 59.92 0.18 -7.70
CA THR A 186 58.94 0.27 -8.78
C THR A 186 57.63 0.84 -8.24
N LEU A 187 57.15 1.95 -8.83
CA LEU A 187 55.93 2.61 -8.36
C LEU A 187 54.70 2.21 -9.18
N PRO A 188 53.52 2.09 -8.54
CA PRO A 188 52.30 1.65 -9.21
C PRO A 188 51.75 2.71 -10.18
N ILE A 189 51.33 2.30 -11.38
CA ILE A 189 50.63 3.19 -12.31
C ILE A 189 49.14 3.21 -11.91
N SER A 190 48.64 4.38 -11.49
CA SER A 190 47.24 4.55 -11.10
C SER A 190 46.42 5.21 -12.21
N SER A 191 45.16 4.78 -12.36
CA SER A 191 44.19 5.38 -13.29
C SER A 191 43.58 6.68 -12.77
N ALA A 192 43.69 6.96 -11.47
CA ALA A 192 43.26 8.24 -10.90
C ALA A 192 44.34 9.30 -11.16
N ALA A 193 43.96 10.41 -11.80
CA ALA A 193 44.88 11.47 -12.21
C ALA A 193 45.70 12.02 -11.03
N GLU A 194 45.05 12.26 -9.89
CA GLU A 194 45.67 12.76 -8.67
C GLU A 194 46.68 11.77 -8.09
N MET A 195 46.33 10.47 -8.08
CA MET A 195 47.20 9.41 -7.56
C MET A 195 48.41 9.17 -8.47
N ASN A 196 48.21 9.24 -9.79
CA ASN A 196 49.29 9.14 -10.76
C ASN A 196 50.27 10.31 -10.65
N LEU A 197 49.76 11.53 -10.43
CA LEU A 197 50.60 12.70 -10.18
C LEU A 197 51.43 12.54 -8.90
N LEU A 198 50.82 12.05 -7.81
CA LEU A 198 51.52 11.78 -6.56
C LEU A 198 52.64 10.75 -6.75
N THR A 199 52.32 9.63 -7.41
CA THR A 199 53.26 8.56 -7.73
C THR A 199 54.45 9.10 -8.54
N ARG A 200 54.19 9.94 -9.55
CA ARG A 200 55.25 10.56 -10.35
C ARG A 200 56.16 11.47 -9.53
N ARG A 201 55.60 12.29 -8.65
CA ARG A 201 56.38 13.17 -7.74
C ARG A 201 57.23 12.34 -6.77
N PHE A 202 56.66 11.27 -6.23
CA PHE A 202 57.36 10.34 -5.37
C PHE A 202 58.55 9.67 -6.09
N GLY A 203 58.37 9.28 -7.36
CA GLY A 203 59.45 8.72 -8.17
C GLY A 203 60.61 9.69 -8.43
N ILE A 204 60.31 10.97 -8.68
CA ILE A 204 61.35 12.01 -8.82
C ILE A 204 62.16 12.15 -7.53
N MET A 205 61.49 12.10 -6.36
CA MET A 205 62.15 12.15 -5.06
C MET A 205 63.05 10.94 -4.81
N ALA A 206 62.56 9.73 -5.09
CA ALA A 206 63.33 8.49 -4.94
C ALA A 206 64.60 8.51 -5.82
N GLU A 207 64.47 8.99 -7.07
CA GLU A 207 65.59 9.10 -7.99
C GLU A 207 66.62 10.15 -7.54
N ALA A 208 66.17 11.29 -7.01
CA ALA A 208 67.07 12.30 -6.45
C ALA A 208 67.87 11.78 -5.24
N LEU A 209 67.24 11.00 -4.36
CA LEU A 209 67.90 10.34 -3.23
C LEU A 209 68.94 9.32 -3.70
N ARG A 210 68.60 8.50 -4.71
CA ARG A 210 69.51 7.52 -5.33
C ARG A 210 70.78 8.20 -5.87
N GLN A 211 70.60 9.30 -6.62
CA GLN A 211 71.72 10.08 -7.16
C GLN A 211 72.57 10.71 -6.06
N HIS A 212 71.96 11.26 -5.02
CA HIS A 212 72.68 11.83 -3.88
C HIS A 212 73.54 10.79 -3.15
N GLN A 213 73.02 9.57 -2.96
CA GLN A 213 73.79 8.49 -2.34
C GLN A 213 74.97 8.06 -3.25
N ALA A 214 74.75 7.91 -4.56
CA ALA A 214 75.80 7.56 -5.50
C ALA A 214 76.95 8.58 -5.48
N THR A 215 76.63 9.88 -5.53
CA THR A 215 77.64 10.95 -5.46
C THR A 215 78.42 10.93 -4.15
N ASN A 216 77.75 10.73 -3.00
CA ASN A 216 78.42 10.63 -1.70
C ASN A 216 79.40 9.44 -1.63
N VAL A 217 79.04 8.29 -2.24
CA VAL A 217 79.92 7.12 -2.29
C VAL A 217 81.15 7.42 -3.16
N ASP A 218 80.97 8.07 -4.30
CA ASP A 218 82.06 8.46 -5.20
C ASP A 218 83.02 9.47 -4.54
N GLU A 219 82.49 10.46 -3.81
CA GLU A 219 83.31 11.44 -3.06
C GLU A 219 84.10 10.79 -1.92
N LEU A 220 83.52 9.83 -1.20
CA LEU A 220 84.21 9.08 -0.15
C LEU A 220 85.36 8.24 -0.73
N LEU A 221 85.16 7.59 -1.88
CA LEU A 221 86.18 6.82 -2.58
C LEU A 221 87.32 7.70 -3.10
N ALA A 222 87.00 8.87 -3.67
CA ALA A 222 87.99 9.84 -4.14
C ALA A 222 88.80 10.47 -2.99
N GLY A 223 88.18 10.68 -1.83
CA GLY A 223 88.84 11.15 -0.62
C GLY A 223 89.85 10.15 -0.06
N GLN A 224 89.52 8.86 -0.07
CA GLN A 224 90.44 7.80 0.38
C GLN A 224 91.65 7.63 -0.53
N GLN A 225 91.49 7.79 -1.85
CA GLN A 225 92.61 7.72 -2.81
C GLN A 225 93.62 8.87 -2.69
N ARG A 226 93.22 10.02 -2.13
CA ARG A 226 94.12 11.17 -1.91
C ARG A 226 94.92 11.10 -0.60
N LEU A 227 94.55 10.19 0.29
CA LEU A 227 95.16 10.02 1.62
C LEU A 227 96.12 8.80 1.69
N GLN A 228 96.32 8.11 0.57
CA GLN A 228 97.36 7.10 0.37
C GLN A 228 98.48 7.66 -0.50
#